data_AF-A0A651EEJ9-F1
#
_entry.id   AF-A0A651EEJ9-F1
#
_cell.length_a   1.000
_cell.length_b   1.000
_cell.length_c   1.000
_cell.angle_alpha   90.00
_cell.angle_beta   90.00
_cell.angle_gamma   90.00
#
_symmetry.space_group_name_H-M   'P 1'
#
loop_
_entity.id
_entity.type
_entity.pdbx_description
1 polymer ?
#
loop_
_entity_poly.entity_id
_entity_poly.type
_entity_poly.pdbx_seq_one_letter_code
_entity_poly.pdbx_strand_id
1 'polypeptide(L)'
;MDARMFRAFALATSLALAGGAPALAQEPVTAQVLKVYAAFAKFESNISEVAALAKLRLAVESDEEQAELIEEFENDLRQVARYIGILRGMELLPTQTAVLDEFEVKWDALVADGRAIVTAETVDDDLRARVRQFWEDLDEIDDLIDDKLEEMRERHGADW
;
A
#
# COMPACT_ATOMS: atom_id res chain seq x y z
N MET A 1 10.36 30.65 19.18
CA MET A 1 9.51 29.62 18.55
C MET A 1 9.39 28.49 19.56
N ASP A 2 8.19 28.34 20.13
CA ASP A 2 7.86 27.37 21.17
C ASP A 2 7.76 25.95 20.61
N ALA A 3 8.40 25.00 21.29
CA ALA A 3 8.27 23.57 21.07
C ALA A 3 7.56 22.94 22.28
N ARG A 4 6.22 22.94 22.27
CA ARG A 4 5.40 22.16 23.20
C ARG A 4 4.11 21.70 22.53
N MET A 5 3.81 20.41 22.73
CA MET A 5 2.62 19.60 22.42
C MET A 5 2.96 18.51 21.38
N PHE A 6 2.93 17.21 21.69
CA PHE A 6 1.88 16.48 22.39
C PHE A 6 2.39 15.42 23.38
N ARG A 7 1.56 15.15 24.39
CA ARG A 7 1.76 14.29 25.57
C ARG A 7 1.44 12.82 25.24
N ALA A 8 2.27 11.89 25.70
CA ALA A 8 1.96 10.89 26.74
C ALA A 8 0.83 9.90 26.41
N PHE A 9 1.20 8.64 26.12
CA PHE A 9 0.32 7.48 26.28
C PHE A 9 0.82 6.64 27.46
N ALA A 10 0.31 6.97 28.64
CA ALA A 10 0.24 6.07 29.76
C ALA A 10 -1.10 6.33 30.45
N LEU A 11 -2.09 5.45 30.24
CA LEU A 11 -2.74 4.71 31.33
C LEU A 11 -3.81 3.77 30.77
N ALA A 12 -3.73 2.52 31.24
CA ALA A 12 -4.76 1.51 31.17
C ALA A 12 -6.12 2.01 31.69
N THR A 13 -7.23 1.45 31.19
CA THR A 13 -8.50 1.40 31.94
C THR A 13 -9.24 0.10 31.66
N SER A 14 -9.03 -0.83 32.59
CA SER A 14 -10.04 -1.62 33.29
C SER A 14 -10.94 -2.61 32.53
N LEU A 15 -10.73 -3.88 32.88
CA LEU A 15 -11.74 -4.92 33.06
C LEU A 15 -13.15 -4.35 33.30
N ALA A 16 -14.03 -4.50 32.31
CA ALA A 16 -15.45 -4.69 32.56
C ALA A 16 -15.70 -6.19 32.73
N LEU A 17 -15.92 -6.60 33.98
CA LEU A 17 -16.50 -7.89 34.32
C LEU A 17 -17.96 -7.98 33.84
N ALA A 18 -18.36 -9.20 33.51
CA ALA A 18 -19.72 -9.74 33.47
C ALA A 18 -20.50 -9.67 32.14
N GLY A 19 -20.57 -10.82 31.45
CA GLY A 19 -21.70 -11.16 30.58
C GLY A 19 -21.35 -11.54 29.14
N GLY A 20 -20.85 -12.77 28.92
CA GLY A 20 -21.30 -13.56 27.77
C GLY A 20 -20.80 -13.24 26.35
N ALA A 21 -19.70 -12.51 26.17
CA ALA A 21 -19.01 -12.49 24.88
C ALA A 21 -17.64 -13.15 25.03
N PRO A 22 -17.25 -14.10 24.14
CA PRO A 22 -15.87 -14.54 24.11
C PRO A 22 -15.02 -13.30 23.84
N ALA A 23 -14.17 -12.91 24.78
CA ALA A 23 -13.03 -12.07 24.45
C ALA A 23 -12.28 -12.87 23.39
N LEU A 24 -12.41 -12.46 22.13
CA LEU A 24 -11.64 -13.03 21.04
C LEU A 24 -10.19 -12.97 21.52
N ALA A 25 -9.58 -14.14 21.72
CA ALA A 25 -8.23 -14.21 22.23
C ALA A 25 -7.33 -13.58 21.16
N GLN A 26 -6.93 -12.33 21.39
CA GLN A 26 -6.03 -11.61 20.50
C GLN A 26 -4.66 -12.28 20.55
N GLU A 27 -4.06 -12.47 19.38
CA GLU A 27 -2.71 -13.01 19.31
C GLU A 27 -1.71 -11.94 19.72
N PRO A 28 -0.65 -12.29 20.46
CA PRO A 28 0.35 -11.31 20.89
C PRO A 28 1.03 -10.64 19.69
N VAL A 29 1.14 -9.31 19.70
CA VAL A 29 1.94 -8.56 18.73
C VAL A 29 3.42 -8.91 18.94
N THR A 30 4.06 -9.45 17.91
CA THR A 30 5.50 -9.73 17.91
C THR A 30 6.25 -8.75 17.04
N ALA A 31 7.57 -8.65 17.22
CA ALA A 31 8.42 -7.85 16.33
C ALA A 31 8.36 -8.32 14.86
N GLN A 32 8.04 -9.60 14.62
CA GLN A 32 7.85 -10.12 13.27
C GLN A 32 6.53 -9.63 12.66
N VAL A 33 5.44 -9.64 13.44
CA VAL A 33 4.14 -9.09 13.02
C VAL A 33 4.26 -7.61 12.62
N LEU A 34 4.92 -6.81 13.45
CA LEU A 34 5.15 -5.38 13.16
C LEU A 34 5.96 -5.16 11.87
N LYS A 35 6.95 -6.01 11.60
CA LYS A 35 7.76 -5.92 10.37
C LYS A 35 6.96 -6.28 9.13
N VAL A 36 6.17 -7.34 9.18
CA VAL A 36 5.31 -7.76 8.06
C VAL A 36 4.27 -6.68 7.78
N TYR A 37 3.62 -6.16 8.83
CA TYR A 37 2.66 -5.06 8.68
C TYR A 37 3.31 -3.82 8.08
N ALA A 38 4.44 -3.38 8.64
CA ALA A 38 5.13 -2.19 8.15
C ALA A 38 5.59 -2.36 6.69
N ALA A 39 5.94 -3.58 6.27
CA ALA A 39 6.28 -3.85 4.88
C ALA A 39 5.05 -3.78 3.96
N PHE A 40 3.90 -4.33 4.34
CA PHE A 40 2.63 -4.18 3.61
C PHE A 40 2.18 -2.71 3.52
N ALA A 41 2.19 -1.97 4.63
CA ALA A 41 1.78 -0.55 4.64
C ALA A 41 2.75 0.35 3.85
N LYS A 42 4.05 0.03 3.84
CA LYS A 42 5.00 0.76 3.00
C LYS A 42 4.78 0.50 1.53
N PHE A 43 4.41 -0.72 1.21
CA PHE A 43 4.11 -1.15 -0.13
C PHE A 43 2.82 -0.51 -0.68
N GLU A 44 1.74 -0.50 0.10
CA GLU A 44 0.49 0.24 -0.14
C GLU A 44 0.77 1.72 -0.49
N SER A 45 1.56 2.39 0.36
CA SER A 45 1.94 3.80 0.14
C SER A 45 2.65 4.04 -1.21
N ASN A 46 3.45 3.11 -1.72
CA ASN A 46 4.11 3.28 -3.02
C ASN A 46 3.17 2.97 -4.20
N ILE A 47 2.15 2.13 -4.01
CA ILE A 47 1.08 1.90 -5.00
C ILE A 47 0.31 3.20 -5.22
N SER A 48 -0.04 3.91 -4.15
CA SER A 48 -0.71 5.21 -4.25
C SER A 48 0.15 6.27 -4.97
N GLU A 49 1.46 6.25 -4.78
CA GLU A 49 2.41 7.14 -5.47
C GLU A 49 2.45 6.84 -6.98
N VAL A 50 2.52 5.57 -7.37
CA VAL A 50 2.41 5.12 -8.78
C VAL A 50 1.08 5.57 -9.41
N ALA A 51 -0.03 5.47 -8.69
CA ALA A 51 -1.34 5.94 -9.13
C ALA A 51 -1.34 7.46 -9.43
N ALA A 52 -0.77 8.23 -8.49
CA ALA A 52 -0.67 9.68 -8.59
C ALA A 52 0.17 10.11 -9.79
N LEU A 53 1.31 9.46 -10.04
CA LEU A 53 2.19 9.75 -11.17
C LEU A 53 1.52 9.43 -12.52
N ALA A 54 0.80 8.30 -12.63
CA ALA A 54 0.03 7.98 -13.83
C ALA A 54 -1.03 9.04 -14.14
N LYS A 55 -1.65 9.65 -13.11
CA LYS A 55 -2.60 10.76 -13.27
C LYS A 55 -1.92 12.07 -13.65
N LEU A 56 -0.76 12.36 -13.05
CA LEU A 56 0.03 13.56 -13.35
C LEU A 56 0.43 13.63 -14.81
N ARG A 57 0.61 12.48 -15.48
CA ARG A 57 0.83 12.44 -16.93
C ARG A 57 -0.17 13.28 -17.71
N LEU A 58 -1.44 13.35 -17.31
CA LEU A 58 -2.48 14.12 -18.02
C LEU A 58 -2.29 15.64 -17.96
N ALA A 59 -1.40 16.13 -17.10
CA ALA A 59 -1.10 17.55 -16.90
C ALA A 59 0.31 17.95 -17.35
N VAL A 60 1.17 16.99 -17.69
CA VAL A 60 2.53 17.23 -18.16
C VAL A 60 2.53 17.62 -19.64
N GLU A 61 3.12 18.78 -19.94
CA GLU A 61 3.14 19.36 -21.30
C GLU A 61 4.54 19.46 -21.90
N SER A 62 5.60 19.42 -21.07
CA SER A 62 6.99 19.54 -21.53
C SER A 62 7.75 18.22 -21.48
N ASP A 63 8.73 18.06 -22.39
CA ASP A 63 9.59 16.88 -22.45
C ASP A 63 10.44 16.69 -21.17
N GLU A 64 10.83 17.80 -20.52
CA GLU A 64 11.61 17.79 -19.27
C GLU A 64 10.78 17.24 -18.10
N GLU A 65 9.58 17.78 -17.89
CA GLU A 65 8.64 17.28 -16.88
C GLU A 65 8.24 15.82 -17.17
N GLN A 66 8.13 15.42 -18.45
CA GLN A 66 7.83 14.04 -18.81
C GLN A 66 8.98 13.10 -18.44
N ALA A 67 10.23 13.52 -18.64
CA ALA A 67 11.39 12.73 -18.24
C ALA A 67 11.46 12.56 -16.71
N GLU A 68 11.21 13.63 -15.95
CA GLU A 68 11.14 13.59 -14.48
C GLU A 68 10.03 12.66 -14.00
N LEU A 69 8.82 12.77 -14.58
CA LEU A 69 7.69 11.90 -14.25
C LEU A 69 8.01 10.42 -14.48
N ILE A 70 8.67 10.08 -15.59
CA ILE A 70 9.08 8.71 -15.89
C ILE A 70 10.12 8.22 -14.87
N GLU A 71 11.08 9.07 -14.49
CA GLU A 71 12.08 8.71 -13.48
C GLU A 71 11.45 8.42 -12.11
N GLU A 72 10.56 9.30 -11.64
CA GLU A 72 9.81 9.11 -10.40
C GLU A 72 8.97 7.83 -10.45
N PHE A 73 8.25 7.60 -11.55
CA PHE A 73 7.43 6.40 -11.75
C PHE A 73 8.26 5.12 -11.65
N GLU A 74 9.41 5.06 -12.33
CA GLU A 74 10.33 3.92 -12.25
C GLU A 74 10.96 3.77 -10.87
N ASN A 75 11.18 4.87 -10.14
CA ASN A 75 11.66 4.80 -8.76
C ASN A 75 10.64 4.12 -7.85
N ASP A 76 9.38 4.48 -7.95
CA ASP A 76 8.33 3.97 -7.07
C ASP A 76 8.01 2.50 -7.40
N LEU A 77 8.03 2.13 -8.69
CA LEU A 77 8.00 0.73 -9.12
C LEU A 77 9.14 -0.10 -8.48
N ARG A 78 10.35 0.44 -8.41
CA ARG A 78 11.48 -0.22 -7.74
C ARG A 78 11.27 -0.32 -6.23
N GLN A 79 10.64 0.66 -5.58
CA GLN A 79 10.31 0.56 -4.16
C GLN A 79 9.27 -0.53 -3.90
N VAL A 80 8.21 -0.62 -4.72
CA VAL A 80 7.22 -1.70 -4.63
C VAL A 80 7.91 -3.06 -4.75
N ALA A 81 8.72 -3.26 -5.80
CA ALA A 81 9.47 -4.51 -6.00
C ALA A 81 10.42 -4.82 -4.82
N ARG A 82 11.04 -3.80 -4.22
CA ARG A 82 11.90 -3.95 -3.04
C ARG A 82 11.09 -4.45 -1.84
N TYR A 83 9.91 -3.90 -1.57
CA TYR A 83 9.09 -4.33 -0.43
C TYR A 83 8.50 -5.73 -0.63
N ILE A 84 8.15 -6.10 -1.86
CA ILE A 84 7.83 -7.50 -2.21
C ILE A 84 9.00 -8.42 -1.85
N GLY A 85 10.22 -8.07 -2.30
CA GLY A 85 11.43 -8.85 -1.97
C GLY A 85 11.70 -8.97 -0.47
N ILE A 86 11.42 -7.90 0.29
CA ILE A 86 11.50 -7.90 1.76
C ILE A 86 10.46 -8.86 2.34
N LEU A 87 9.19 -8.79 1.92
CA LEU A 87 8.12 -9.68 2.38
C LEU A 87 8.41 -11.14 2.05
N ARG A 88 8.92 -11.44 0.85
CA ARG A 88 9.34 -12.80 0.45
C ARG A 88 10.53 -13.34 1.25
N GLY A 89 11.34 -12.44 1.81
CA GLY A 89 12.42 -12.79 2.74
C GLY A 89 11.98 -13.00 4.19
N MET A 90 10.70 -12.74 4.51
CA MET A 90 10.13 -12.91 5.85
C MET A 90 9.40 -14.24 6.00
N GLU A 91 9.26 -14.69 7.25
CA GLU A 91 8.33 -15.76 7.57
C GLU A 91 6.91 -15.19 7.53
N LEU A 92 6.16 -15.56 6.48
CA LEU A 92 4.77 -15.16 6.25
C LEU A 92 3.82 -16.29 6.60
N LEU A 93 2.64 -15.94 7.11
CA LEU A 93 1.52 -16.87 7.22
C LEU A 93 1.01 -17.26 5.82
N PRO A 94 0.32 -18.41 5.68
CA PRO A 94 -0.27 -18.81 4.40
C PRO A 94 -1.21 -17.76 3.81
N THR A 95 -2.01 -17.09 4.63
CA THR A 95 -2.93 -16.05 4.15
C THR A 95 -2.20 -14.79 3.67
N GLN A 96 -1.09 -14.42 4.30
CA GLN A 96 -0.24 -13.31 3.85
C GLN A 96 0.50 -13.66 2.56
N THR A 97 0.94 -14.92 2.43
CA THR A 97 1.58 -15.40 1.19
C THR A 97 0.59 -15.39 0.03
N ALA A 98 -0.65 -15.86 0.25
CA ALA A 98 -1.69 -15.87 -0.79
C ALA A 98 -2.05 -14.45 -1.27
N VAL A 99 -2.17 -13.49 -0.34
CA VAL A 99 -2.39 -12.07 -0.69
C VAL A 99 -1.23 -11.52 -1.51
N LEU A 100 0.01 -11.80 -1.12
CA LEU A 100 1.19 -11.35 -1.86
C LEU A 100 1.30 -12.02 -3.25
N ASP A 101 0.93 -13.29 -3.37
CA ASP A 101 0.86 -14.01 -4.66
C ASP A 101 -0.19 -13.37 -5.59
N GLU A 102 -1.39 -13.10 -5.08
CA GLU A 102 -2.46 -12.46 -5.86
C GLU A 102 -2.07 -11.05 -6.28
N PHE A 103 -1.48 -10.28 -5.36
CA PHE A 103 -0.95 -8.96 -5.66
C PHE A 103 0.06 -9.02 -6.81
N GLU A 104 1.08 -9.88 -6.73
CA GLU A 104 2.17 -9.90 -7.72
C GLU A 104 1.64 -10.17 -9.13
N VAL A 105 0.64 -11.04 -9.25
CA VAL A 105 -0.03 -11.34 -10.54
C VAL A 105 -0.74 -10.10 -11.10
N LYS A 106 -1.50 -9.38 -10.27
CA LYS A 106 -2.24 -8.18 -10.73
C LYS A 106 -1.28 -7.02 -10.99
N TRP A 107 -0.28 -6.83 -10.13
CA TRP A 107 0.70 -5.75 -10.21
C TRP A 107 1.54 -5.82 -11.47
N ASP A 108 2.02 -7.00 -11.86
CA ASP A 108 2.84 -7.15 -13.07
C ASP A 108 2.11 -6.67 -14.33
N ALA A 109 0.79 -6.86 -14.41
CA ALA A 109 -0.03 -6.33 -15.49
C ALA A 109 -0.09 -4.78 -15.44
N LEU A 110 -0.32 -4.22 -14.26
CA LEU A 110 -0.40 -2.77 -14.06
C LEU A 110 0.94 -2.06 -14.29
N VAL A 111 2.07 -2.68 -14.00
CA VAL A 111 3.39 -2.11 -14.30
C VAL A 111 3.52 -1.80 -15.80
N ALA A 112 3.07 -2.71 -16.66
CA ALA A 112 3.14 -2.50 -18.10
C ALA A 112 2.20 -1.37 -18.55
N ASP A 113 0.98 -1.34 -18.02
CA ASP A 113 -0.01 -0.33 -18.37
C ASP A 113 0.38 1.07 -17.87
N GLY A 114 0.87 1.18 -16.64
CA GLY A 114 1.35 2.42 -16.06
C GLY A 114 2.55 2.99 -16.81
N ARG A 115 3.52 2.15 -17.22
CA ARG A 115 4.63 2.57 -18.10
C ARG A 115 4.10 3.15 -19.41
N ALA A 116 3.17 2.44 -20.05
CA ALA A 116 2.59 2.87 -21.31
C ALA A 116 1.74 4.15 -21.16
N ILE A 117 1.22 4.46 -19.97
CA ILE A 117 0.59 5.73 -19.64
C ILE A 117 1.66 6.83 -19.55
N VAL A 118 2.67 6.69 -18.68
CA VAL A 118 3.65 7.77 -18.42
C VAL A 118 4.54 8.07 -19.63
N THR A 119 4.75 7.09 -20.52
CA THR A 119 5.52 7.29 -21.77
C THR A 119 4.64 7.67 -22.96
N ALA A 120 3.32 7.83 -22.81
CA ALA A 120 2.45 8.23 -23.91
C ALA A 120 2.92 9.56 -24.50
N GLU A 121 2.96 9.70 -25.82
CA GLU A 121 3.42 10.92 -26.49
C GLU A 121 2.35 12.02 -26.49
N THR A 122 1.07 11.63 -26.50
CA THR A 122 -0.07 12.56 -26.63
C THR A 122 -1.09 12.35 -25.53
N VAL A 123 -1.69 13.44 -25.07
CA VAL A 123 -2.84 13.41 -24.14
C VAL A 123 -4.13 13.53 -24.94
N ASP A 124 -4.78 12.39 -25.18
CA ASP A 124 -6.05 12.27 -25.89
C ASP A 124 -7.11 11.55 -25.01
N ASP A 125 -8.30 11.32 -25.58
CA ASP A 125 -9.40 10.65 -24.88
C ASP A 125 -9.10 9.18 -24.56
N ASP A 126 -8.25 8.51 -25.36
CA ASP A 126 -7.83 7.14 -25.11
C ASP A 126 -6.91 7.07 -23.89
N LEU A 127 -5.91 7.96 -23.81
CA LEU A 127 -5.04 8.04 -22.63
C LEU A 127 -5.84 8.34 -21.36
N ARG A 128 -6.82 9.25 -21.43
CA ARG A 128 -7.70 9.56 -20.28
C ARG A 128 -8.51 8.34 -19.83
N ALA A 129 -9.03 7.57 -20.77
CA ALA A 129 -9.75 6.33 -20.48
C ALA A 129 -8.82 5.27 -19.86
N ARG A 130 -7.60 5.13 -20.39
CA ARG A 130 -6.58 4.22 -19.85
C ARG A 130 -6.14 4.61 -18.44
N VAL A 131 -5.90 5.89 -18.18
CA VAL A 131 -5.60 6.39 -16.82
C VAL A 131 -6.75 6.08 -15.86
N ARG A 132 -8.00 6.22 -16.30
CA ARG A 132 -9.16 5.87 -15.48
C ARG A 132 -9.20 4.38 -15.15
N GLN A 133 -9.07 3.51 -16.17
CA GLN A 133 -9.06 2.07 -15.97
C GLN A 133 -7.91 1.64 -15.06
N PHE A 134 -6.73 2.20 -15.27
CA PHE A 134 -5.56 1.97 -14.42
C PHE A 134 -5.81 2.31 -12.95
N TRP A 135 -6.54 3.41 -12.68
CA TRP A 135 -6.96 3.76 -11.33
C TRP A 135 -7.97 2.77 -10.74
N GLU A 136 -8.96 2.34 -11.53
CA GLU A 136 -9.95 1.35 -11.09
C GLU A 136 -9.28 0.00 -10.77
N ASP A 137 -8.29 -0.41 -11.56
CA ASP A 137 -7.55 -1.66 -11.33
C ASP A 137 -6.59 -1.54 -10.12
N LEU A 138 -6.01 -0.35 -9.89
CA LEU A 138 -5.19 -0.09 -8.70
C LEU A 138 -6.02 -0.10 -7.42
N ASP A 139 -7.25 0.44 -7.46
CA ASP A 139 -8.20 0.44 -6.33
C ASP A 139 -8.51 -1.01 -5.87
N GLU A 140 -8.71 -1.94 -6.82
CA GLU A 140 -8.93 -3.36 -6.51
C GLU A 140 -7.71 -4.01 -5.82
N ILE A 141 -6.50 -3.60 -6.20
CA ILE A 141 -5.28 -4.09 -5.56
C ILE A 141 -5.07 -3.45 -4.19
N ASP A 142 -5.39 -2.17 -4.04
CA ASP A 142 -5.30 -1.44 -2.77
C ASP A 142 -6.22 -2.09 -1.73
N ASP A 143 -7.48 -2.37 -2.09
CA ASP A 143 -8.46 -3.07 -1.26
C ASP A 143 -7.93 -4.42 -0.74
N LEU A 144 -7.25 -5.19 -1.58
CA LEU A 144 -6.67 -6.49 -1.20
C LEU A 144 -5.62 -6.35 -0.07
N ILE A 145 -4.86 -5.25 -0.08
CA ILE A 145 -3.78 -4.98 0.87
C ILE A 145 -4.35 -4.36 2.14
N ASP A 146 -5.30 -3.45 2.00
CA ASP A 146 -6.03 -2.84 3.12
C ASP A 146 -6.79 -3.90 3.93
N ASP A 147 -7.52 -4.80 3.27
CA ASP A 147 -8.19 -5.93 3.93
C ASP A 147 -7.20 -6.78 4.72
N LYS A 148 -5.98 -6.97 4.19
CA LYS A 148 -4.92 -7.74 4.86
C LYS A 148 -4.36 -6.99 6.07
N LEU A 149 -4.13 -5.69 5.96
CA LEU A 149 -3.66 -4.84 7.05
C LEU A 149 -4.71 -4.76 8.16
N GLU A 150 -5.99 -4.62 7.81
CA GLU A 150 -7.11 -4.64 8.74
C GLU A 150 -7.20 -6.00 9.45
N GLU A 151 -7.18 -7.12 8.73
CA GLU A 151 -7.21 -8.46 9.33
C GLU A 151 -6.05 -8.65 10.34
N MET A 152 -4.85 -8.17 10.01
CA MET A 152 -3.70 -8.23 10.91
C MET A 152 -3.92 -7.38 12.15
N ARG A 153 -4.45 -6.16 11.98
CA ARG A 153 -4.76 -5.26 13.10
C ARG A 153 -5.83 -5.85 14.01
N GLU A 154 -6.89 -6.43 13.46
CA GLU A 154 -7.97 -7.06 14.22
C GLU A 154 -7.48 -8.29 15.00
N ARG A 155 -6.67 -9.16 14.36
CA ARG A 155 -6.11 -10.37 14.99
C ARG A 155 -5.26 -10.06 16.21
N HIS A 156 -4.52 -8.96 16.18
CA HIS A 156 -3.56 -8.59 17.22
C HIS A 156 -4.02 -7.47 18.17
N GLY A 157 -5.22 -6.93 17.96
CA GLY A 157 -5.76 -5.78 18.69
C GLY A 157 -5.38 -4.44 18.06
N ALA A 158 -6.27 -3.45 18.12
CA ALA A 158 -6.19 -2.23 17.31
C ALA A 158 -5.23 -1.13 17.81
N ASP A 159 -4.53 -1.35 18.93
CA ASP A 159 -3.85 -0.32 19.76
C ASP A 159 -2.31 -0.45 19.84
N TRP A 160 -1.64 -0.98 18.82
CA TRP A 160 -0.16 -1.13 18.80
C TRP A 160 0.56 -0.17 17.86
#